data_AF-A0A817R9L8-F1
#
_entry.id   AF-A0A817R9L8-F1
#
_cell.length_a   1.000
_cell.length_b   1.000
_cell.length_c   1.000
_cell.angle_alpha   90.00
_cell.angle_beta   90.00
_cell.angle_gamma   90.00
#
_symmetry.space_group_name_H-M   'P 1'
#
loop_
_entity.id
_entity.type
_entity.pdbx_description
1 polymer ?
#
loop_
_entity_poly.entity_id
_entity_poly.type
_entity_poly.pdbx_seq_one_letter_code
_entity_poly.pdbx_strand_id
1 'polypeptide(L)'
;MRTLVQEYLLALNSQNDGLRIVEEFIKRMHGPTMICPFLRVLSNLISVCLAGIHHFFEDRKKFLLEDKENCRAYEEKTESQLICYTKILQTITCKNIVKNFVEDTRCEVHRTVLGIRKGKDGWFEMFCLNDILCNDDGETFSLMLSKLISCCCRRKRFLLSINKLLSSLMLLALRENQSSLDTLCAMLDLDAVENHDNKLQLISTLESTPSGLKMYAKACERQRALERLQQKGGPRELTLPSRSTDDDLAILLSSGPFGNLESLNLAFTNVTNACAEHLIKLPALKNLNLWSTRFGDAGLDLISEHLNQLEVLNLCETPVTDKGLTYLACKVMIFVFLCFPLCLFGYLDLKMLRKLNLNSTHLSLLAIKALKV
;
A
#
# COMPACT_ATOMS: atom_id res chain seq x y z
N MET A 1 -29.07 5.85 -21.63
CA MET A 1 -27.71 5.38 -22.00
C MET A 1 -27.43 3.98 -21.48
N ARG A 2 -27.68 3.66 -20.20
CA ARG A 2 -27.47 2.29 -19.66
C ARG A 2 -28.35 1.21 -20.33
N THR A 3 -29.62 1.52 -20.60
CA THR A 3 -30.56 0.65 -21.33
C THR A 3 -30.11 0.33 -22.75
N LEU A 4 -29.59 1.33 -23.49
CA LEU A 4 -29.05 1.12 -24.83
C LEU A 4 -27.89 0.11 -24.84
N VAL A 5 -27.01 0.19 -23.84
CA VAL A 5 -25.87 -0.75 -23.70
C VAL A 5 -26.37 -2.14 -23.33
N GLN A 6 -27.41 -2.26 -22.49
CA GLN A 6 -28.04 -3.54 -22.17
C GLN A 6 -28.66 -4.19 -23.41
N GLU A 7 -29.42 -3.44 -24.19
CA GLU A 7 -30.02 -3.93 -25.44
C GLU A 7 -28.96 -4.32 -26.46
N TYR A 8 -27.88 -3.56 -26.58
CA TYR A 8 -26.76 -3.90 -27.46
C TYR A 8 -26.09 -5.22 -27.07
N LEU A 9 -25.82 -5.45 -25.78
CA LEU A 9 -25.22 -6.70 -25.28
C LEU A 9 -26.14 -7.90 -25.51
N LEU A 10 -27.44 -7.71 -25.29
CA LEU A 10 -28.44 -8.76 -25.51
C LEU A 10 -28.61 -9.05 -27.00
N ALA A 11 -28.57 -8.04 -27.86
CA ALA A 11 -28.61 -8.19 -29.32
C ALA A 11 -27.38 -8.94 -29.84
N LEU A 12 -26.19 -8.62 -29.31
CA LEU A 12 -24.95 -9.36 -29.57
C LEU A 12 -25.08 -10.83 -29.16
N ASN A 13 -25.66 -11.10 -28.00
CA ASN A 13 -25.89 -12.46 -27.51
C ASN A 13 -26.95 -13.24 -28.30
N SER A 14 -27.82 -12.54 -29.05
CA SER A 14 -28.87 -13.17 -29.87
C SER A 14 -28.40 -13.56 -31.27
N GLN A 15 -27.15 -13.24 -31.65
CA GLN A 15 -26.56 -13.67 -32.92
C GLN A 15 -26.20 -15.16 -32.91
N ASN A 16 -25.95 -15.75 -34.08
CA ASN A 16 -25.82 -17.20 -34.29
C ASN A 16 -24.78 -17.91 -33.40
N ASP A 17 -23.68 -17.24 -33.04
CA ASP A 17 -22.65 -17.80 -32.14
C ASP A 17 -22.84 -17.39 -30.65
N GLY A 18 -23.93 -16.67 -30.37
CA GLY A 18 -24.41 -16.29 -29.04
C GLY A 18 -23.34 -15.71 -28.11
N LEU A 19 -23.15 -16.35 -26.96
CA LEU A 19 -22.21 -15.95 -25.92
C LEU A 19 -20.75 -15.87 -26.41
N ARG A 20 -20.35 -16.64 -27.44
CA ARG A 20 -18.97 -16.61 -27.95
C ARG A 20 -18.62 -15.28 -28.61
N ILE A 21 -19.56 -14.63 -29.28
CA ILE A 21 -19.34 -13.30 -29.89
C ILE A 21 -19.15 -12.25 -28.80
N VAL A 22 -19.92 -12.36 -27.71
CA VAL A 22 -19.78 -11.48 -26.56
C VAL A 22 -18.41 -11.65 -25.91
N GLU A 23 -17.92 -12.88 -25.79
CA GLU A 23 -16.56 -13.13 -25.29
C GLU A 23 -15.47 -12.56 -26.21
N GLU A 24 -15.59 -12.81 -27.52
CA GLU A 24 -14.68 -12.32 -28.54
C GLU A 24 -14.64 -10.79 -28.56
N PHE A 25 -15.79 -10.13 -28.43
CA PHE A 25 -15.92 -8.68 -28.35
C PHE A 25 -15.16 -8.12 -27.14
N ILE A 26 -15.36 -8.71 -25.95
CA ILE A 26 -14.65 -8.29 -24.73
C ILE A 26 -13.14 -8.52 -24.88
N LYS A 27 -12.72 -9.67 -25.41
CA LYS A 27 -11.31 -10.01 -25.66
C LYS A 27 -10.66 -9.09 -26.69
N ARG A 28 -11.36 -8.67 -27.73
CA ARG A 28 -10.85 -7.72 -28.75
C ARG A 28 -10.76 -6.30 -28.22
N MET A 29 -11.71 -5.89 -27.37
CA MET A 29 -11.66 -4.58 -26.71
C MET A 29 -10.57 -4.47 -25.63
N HIS A 30 -10.20 -5.61 -25.02
CA HIS A 30 -9.31 -5.68 -23.85
C HIS A 30 -8.30 -6.83 -23.94
N GLY A 31 -7.70 -7.01 -25.12
CA GLY A 31 -6.65 -8.01 -25.34
C GLY A 31 -5.40 -7.72 -24.49
N PRO A 32 -4.51 -8.70 -24.29
CA PRO A 32 -3.33 -8.57 -23.41
C PRO A 32 -2.36 -7.44 -23.83
N THR A 33 -2.46 -6.95 -25.06
CA THR A 33 -1.63 -5.87 -25.62
C THR A 33 -2.39 -4.55 -25.80
N MET A 34 -3.68 -4.50 -25.47
CA MET A 34 -4.55 -3.35 -25.74
C MET A 34 -4.77 -2.52 -24.48
N ILE A 35 -4.17 -1.33 -24.43
CA ILE A 35 -4.56 -0.27 -23.49
C ILE A 35 -6.00 0.09 -23.83
N CYS A 36 -6.92 -0.04 -22.86
CA CYS A 36 -8.31 0.30 -23.11
C CYS A 36 -8.40 1.74 -23.62
N PRO A 37 -8.96 1.99 -24.82
CA PRO A 37 -8.96 3.32 -25.42
C PRO A 37 -9.72 4.36 -24.57
N PHE A 38 -10.55 3.90 -23.62
CA PHE A 38 -11.27 4.74 -22.68
C PHE A 38 -11.30 4.11 -21.29
N LEU A 39 -10.66 4.75 -20.31
CA LEU A 39 -10.44 4.31 -18.92
C LEU A 39 -11.71 3.85 -18.15
N ARG A 40 -12.91 4.08 -18.70
CA ARG A 40 -14.21 3.81 -18.05
C ARG A 40 -15.09 2.78 -18.75
N VAL A 41 -14.69 2.24 -19.91
CA VAL A 41 -15.55 1.30 -20.65
C VAL A 41 -15.86 0.07 -19.83
N LEU A 42 -14.87 -0.47 -19.12
CA LEU A 42 -15.01 -1.70 -18.36
C LEU A 42 -15.82 -1.51 -17.07
N SER A 43 -15.55 -0.43 -16.32
CA SER A 43 -16.33 -0.09 -15.13
C SER A 43 -17.78 0.25 -15.48
N ASN A 44 -18.02 0.92 -16.61
CA ASN A 44 -19.37 1.15 -17.12
C ASN A 44 -20.05 -0.15 -17.54
N LEU A 45 -19.34 -1.06 -18.23
CA LEU A 45 -19.87 -2.36 -18.64
C LEU A 45 -20.25 -3.24 -17.44
N ILE A 46 -19.39 -3.30 -16.42
CA ILE A 46 -19.67 -3.98 -15.15
C ILE A 46 -20.89 -3.35 -14.45
N SER A 47 -20.93 -2.01 -14.36
CA SER A 47 -22.06 -1.29 -13.74
C SER A 47 -23.37 -1.57 -14.47
N VAL A 48 -23.35 -1.66 -15.79
CA VAL A 48 -24.52 -1.99 -16.63
C VAL A 48 -24.98 -3.44 -16.41
N CYS A 49 -24.06 -4.40 -16.33
CA CYS A 49 -24.38 -5.80 -16.07
C CYS A 49 -24.96 -5.99 -14.66
N LEU A 50 -24.35 -5.39 -13.63
CA LEU A 50 -24.85 -5.43 -12.25
C LEU A 50 -26.23 -4.77 -12.12
N ALA A 51 -26.46 -3.65 -12.81
CA ALA A 51 -27.78 -3.01 -12.84
C ALA A 51 -28.83 -3.91 -13.51
N GLY A 52 -28.47 -4.64 -14.57
CA GLY A 52 -29.33 -5.62 -15.23
C GLY A 52 -29.70 -6.79 -14.31
N ILE A 53 -28.71 -7.36 -13.61
CA ILE A 53 -28.91 -8.43 -12.63
C ILE A 53 -29.81 -7.96 -11.49
N HIS A 54 -29.58 -6.76 -10.94
CA HIS A 54 -30.40 -6.19 -9.88
C HIS A 54 -31.86 -6.00 -10.33
N HIS A 55 -32.08 -5.47 -11.54
CA HIS A 55 -33.41 -5.27 -12.10
C HIS A 55 -34.16 -6.60 -12.24
N PHE A 56 -33.48 -7.66 -12.69
CA PHE A 56 -34.06 -9.00 -12.78
C PHE A 56 -34.57 -9.51 -11.42
N PHE A 57 -33.78 -9.39 -10.36
CA PHE A 57 -34.20 -9.87 -9.04
C PHE A 57 -35.33 -9.02 -8.41
N GLU A 58 -35.33 -7.71 -8.65
CA GLU A 58 -36.42 -6.82 -8.23
C GLU A 58 -37.73 -7.13 -8.96
N ASP A 59 -37.68 -7.33 -10.28
CA ASP A 59 -38.88 -7.66 -11.06
C ASP A 59 -39.39 -9.06 -10.72
N ARG A 60 -38.51 -10.05 -10.54
CA ARG A 60 -38.89 -11.38 -10.06
C ARG A 60 -39.60 -11.32 -8.71
N LYS A 61 -39.13 -10.47 -7.80
CA LYS A 61 -39.74 -10.27 -6.48
C LYS A 61 -41.15 -9.68 -6.60
N LYS A 62 -41.40 -8.78 -7.56
CA LYS A 62 -42.73 -8.24 -7.85
C LYS A 62 -43.66 -9.29 -8.47
N PHE A 63 -43.18 -10.06 -9.45
CA PHE A 63 -43.97 -11.13 -10.09
C PHE A 63 -44.40 -12.23 -9.12
N LEU A 64 -43.54 -12.59 -8.15
CA LEU A 64 -43.89 -13.55 -7.10
C LEU A 64 -45.02 -13.06 -6.17
N LEU A 65 -45.30 -11.76 -6.14
CA LEU A 65 -46.38 -11.15 -5.35
C LEU A 65 -47.68 -10.97 -6.14
N GLU A 66 -47.63 -10.88 -7.47
CA GLU A 66 -48.77 -10.43 -8.28
C GLU A 66 -49.37 -11.48 -9.22
N ASP A 67 -48.63 -12.44 -9.80
CA ASP A 67 -49.25 -13.45 -10.69
C ASP A 67 -48.36 -14.68 -11.00
N LYS A 68 -48.86 -15.90 -10.71
CA LYS A 68 -48.07 -17.16 -10.81
C LYS A 68 -48.08 -17.84 -12.18
N GLU A 69 -49.08 -17.59 -13.03
CA GLU A 69 -49.26 -18.35 -14.28
C GLU A 69 -48.38 -17.85 -15.45
N ASN A 70 -47.99 -16.57 -15.47
CA ASN A 70 -47.08 -16.00 -16.48
C ASN A 70 -45.59 -16.08 -16.10
N CYS A 71 -45.27 -16.67 -14.95
CA CYS A 71 -43.92 -16.66 -14.38
C CYS A 71 -42.92 -17.47 -15.22
N ARG A 72 -43.32 -18.62 -15.78
CA ARG A 72 -42.39 -19.53 -16.50
C ARG A 72 -41.85 -18.96 -17.82
N ALA A 73 -42.70 -18.34 -18.65
CA ALA A 73 -42.27 -17.75 -19.92
C ALA A 73 -41.43 -16.48 -19.72
N TYR A 74 -41.71 -15.73 -18.64
CA TYR A 74 -40.88 -14.61 -18.21
C TYR A 74 -39.52 -15.10 -17.71
N GLU A 75 -39.49 -16.15 -16.90
CA GLU A 75 -38.27 -16.78 -16.36
C GLU A 75 -37.34 -17.30 -17.47
N GLU A 76 -37.82 -18.02 -18.49
CA GLU A 76 -36.96 -18.51 -19.58
C GLU A 76 -36.30 -17.37 -20.38
N LYS A 77 -37.06 -16.31 -20.70
CA LYS A 77 -36.53 -15.16 -21.45
C LYS A 77 -35.51 -14.37 -20.64
N THR A 78 -35.74 -14.21 -19.35
CA THR A 78 -34.86 -13.45 -18.46
C THR A 78 -33.66 -14.26 -17.93
N GLU A 79 -33.76 -15.58 -17.87
CA GLU A 79 -32.64 -16.48 -17.57
C GLU A 79 -31.55 -16.38 -18.64
N SER A 80 -31.92 -16.30 -19.92
CA SER A 80 -30.97 -16.05 -21.02
C SER A 80 -30.21 -14.73 -20.88
N GLN A 81 -30.88 -13.68 -20.36
CA GLN A 81 -30.27 -12.37 -20.11
C GLN A 81 -29.33 -12.42 -18.91
N LEU A 82 -29.73 -13.14 -17.85
CA LEU A 82 -28.91 -13.35 -16.66
C LEU A 82 -27.63 -14.15 -17.00
N ILE A 83 -27.75 -15.18 -17.82
CA ILE A 83 -26.61 -15.96 -18.34
C ILE A 83 -25.69 -15.05 -19.15
N CYS A 84 -26.24 -14.16 -19.98
CA CYS A 84 -25.44 -13.19 -20.73
C CYS A 84 -24.64 -12.25 -19.80
N TYR A 85 -25.29 -11.62 -18.83
CA TYR A 85 -24.61 -10.70 -17.90
C TYR A 85 -23.59 -11.42 -17.01
N THR A 86 -23.91 -12.60 -16.50
CA THR A 86 -22.96 -13.39 -15.70
C THR A 86 -21.77 -13.84 -16.54
N LYS A 87 -21.98 -14.22 -17.81
CA LYS A 87 -20.91 -14.58 -18.73
C LYS A 87 -20.03 -13.38 -19.09
N ILE A 88 -20.60 -12.19 -19.31
CA ILE A 88 -19.84 -10.95 -19.51
C ILE A 88 -18.95 -10.69 -18.30
N LEU A 89 -19.51 -10.76 -17.10
CA LEU A 89 -18.76 -10.56 -15.85
C LEU A 89 -17.68 -11.62 -15.63
N GLN A 90 -17.90 -12.87 -16.05
CA GLN A 90 -16.90 -13.93 -16.03
C GLN A 90 -15.79 -13.72 -17.08
N THR A 91 -16.13 -13.12 -18.22
CA THR A 91 -15.19 -12.94 -19.34
C THR A 91 -14.34 -11.69 -19.20
N ILE A 92 -14.87 -10.67 -18.54
CA ILE A 92 -14.08 -9.56 -18.03
C ILE A 92 -13.16 -10.15 -16.97
N THR A 93 -11.95 -10.49 -17.38
CA THR A 93 -10.94 -10.99 -16.45
C THR A 93 -10.57 -9.84 -15.52
N CYS A 94 -11.14 -9.84 -14.31
CA CYS A 94 -10.73 -8.94 -13.24
C CYS A 94 -9.20 -8.93 -13.08
N LYS A 95 -8.52 -10.04 -13.40
CA LYS A 95 -7.06 -10.16 -13.51
C LYS A 95 -6.40 -9.09 -14.39
N ASN A 96 -6.90 -8.79 -15.58
CA ASN A 96 -6.30 -7.77 -16.45
C ASN A 96 -6.49 -6.35 -15.89
N ILE A 97 -7.62 -6.09 -15.25
CA ILE A 97 -7.88 -4.81 -14.56
C ILE A 97 -6.90 -4.64 -13.41
N VAL A 98 -6.71 -5.69 -12.60
CA VAL A 98 -5.78 -5.68 -11.48
C VAL A 98 -4.35 -5.45 -11.96
N LYS A 99 -3.93 -6.14 -13.04
CA LYS A 99 -2.61 -5.92 -13.64
C LYS A 99 -2.40 -4.46 -14.02
N ASN A 100 -3.38 -3.85 -14.68
CA ASN A 100 -3.33 -2.42 -15.03
C ASN A 100 -3.24 -1.51 -13.79
N PHE A 101 -3.93 -1.84 -12.69
CA PHE A 101 -3.80 -1.08 -11.45
C PHE A 101 -2.42 -1.21 -10.83
N VAL A 102 -1.83 -2.40 -10.83
CA VAL A 102 -0.49 -2.66 -10.30
C VAL A 102 0.59 -1.95 -11.13
N GLU A 103 0.44 -1.91 -12.45
CA GLU A 103 1.38 -1.26 -13.37
C GLU A 103 1.29 0.28 -13.37
N ASP A 104 0.22 0.88 -12.81
CA ASP A 104 0.07 2.33 -12.70
C ASP A 104 1.23 2.96 -11.89
N THR A 105 1.60 4.19 -12.23
CA THR A 105 2.69 4.91 -11.56
C THR A 105 2.26 5.59 -10.27
N ARG A 106 0.95 5.75 -10.03
CA ARG A 106 0.40 6.48 -8.88
C ARG A 106 0.11 5.53 -7.72
N CYS A 107 0.73 5.77 -6.57
CA CYS A 107 0.50 4.99 -5.34
C CYS A 107 -0.99 4.99 -4.88
N GLU A 108 -1.79 6.01 -5.21
CA GLU A 108 -3.24 6.04 -4.90
C GLU A 108 -4.02 4.91 -5.58
N VAL A 109 -3.62 4.55 -6.82
CA VAL A 109 -4.26 3.48 -7.60
C VAL A 109 -3.90 2.11 -7.03
N HIS A 110 -2.68 1.91 -6.53
CA HIS A 110 -2.32 0.63 -5.89
C HIS A 110 -3.18 0.36 -4.66
N ARG A 111 -3.54 1.39 -3.89
CA ARG A 111 -4.37 1.23 -2.69
C ARG A 111 -5.81 0.83 -3.00
N THR A 112 -6.30 1.02 -4.23
CA THR A 112 -7.68 0.63 -4.58
C THR A 112 -7.88 -0.87 -4.67
N VAL A 113 -6.80 -1.66 -4.72
CA VAL A 113 -6.90 -3.13 -4.64
C VAL A 113 -7.22 -3.60 -3.22
N LEU A 114 -6.99 -2.77 -2.21
CA LEU A 114 -7.31 -3.06 -0.81
C LEU A 114 -8.79 -2.78 -0.51
N GLY A 115 -9.32 -3.41 0.54
CA GLY A 115 -10.69 -3.18 1.00
C GLY A 115 -10.95 -1.71 1.37
N ILE A 116 -11.97 -1.10 0.78
CA ILE A 116 -12.39 0.29 1.05
C ILE A 116 -13.00 0.42 2.46
N ARG A 117 -13.64 -0.64 2.96
CA ARG A 117 -14.30 -0.66 4.27
C ARG A 117 -13.55 -1.58 5.22
N LYS A 118 -13.37 -1.12 6.46
CA LYS A 118 -12.74 -1.91 7.52
C LYS A 118 -13.47 -3.25 7.70
N GLY A 119 -12.75 -4.35 7.60
CA GLY A 119 -13.30 -5.70 7.74
C GLY A 119 -14.03 -6.24 6.51
N LYS A 120 -13.97 -5.55 5.36
CA LYS A 120 -14.41 -6.10 4.07
C LYS A 120 -13.20 -6.37 3.20
N ASP A 121 -13.19 -7.56 2.62
CA ASP A 121 -12.15 -8.01 1.70
C ASP A 121 -12.18 -7.18 0.41
N GLY A 122 -11.00 -6.76 -0.03
CA GLY A 122 -10.78 -6.11 -1.31
C GLY A 122 -10.36 -7.12 -2.37
N TRP A 123 -9.94 -6.60 -3.52
CA TRP A 123 -9.43 -7.43 -4.61
C TRP A 123 -8.18 -8.19 -4.14
N PHE A 124 -7.36 -7.57 -3.29
CA PHE A 124 -6.18 -8.19 -2.70
C PHE A 124 -6.48 -9.52 -2.00
N GLU A 125 -7.50 -9.56 -1.13
CA GLU A 125 -7.88 -10.80 -0.44
C GLU A 125 -8.60 -11.79 -1.36
N MET A 126 -9.42 -11.31 -2.30
CA MET A 126 -10.17 -12.18 -3.21
C MET A 126 -9.29 -12.95 -4.21
N PHE A 127 -8.09 -12.48 -4.51
CA PHE A 127 -7.12 -13.20 -5.35
C PHE A 127 -6.14 -14.06 -4.54
N CYS A 128 -6.27 -14.11 -3.23
CA CYS A 128 -5.41 -14.92 -2.36
C CYS A 128 -5.63 -16.42 -2.62
N LEU A 129 -4.57 -17.23 -2.42
CA LEU A 129 -4.68 -18.69 -2.47
C LEU A 129 -5.79 -19.14 -1.51
N ASN A 130 -6.75 -19.91 -2.05
CA ASN A 130 -7.97 -20.46 -1.44
C ASN A 130 -9.27 -19.66 -1.67
N ASP A 131 -9.24 -18.53 -2.37
CA ASP A 131 -10.46 -17.79 -2.73
C ASP A 131 -10.92 -18.12 -4.17
N ILE A 132 -12.22 -17.95 -4.44
CA ILE A 132 -12.90 -18.37 -5.67
C ILE A 132 -12.32 -17.68 -6.92
N LEU A 133 -11.77 -16.47 -6.78
CA LEU A 133 -11.18 -15.74 -7.90
C LEU A 133 -9.71 -16.11 -8.19
N CYS A 134 -9.06 -16.90 -7.34
CA CYS A 134 -7.69 -17.38 -7.57
C CYS A 134 -7.70 -18.52 -8.60
N ASN A 135 -7.59 -18.17 -9.88
CA ASN A 135 -7.49 -19.12 -10.99
C ASN A 135 -6.07 -19.27 -11.57
N ASP A 136 -5.08 -18.68 -10.91
CA ASP A 136 -3.72 -18.51 -11.42
C ASP A 136 -2.63 -18.83 -10.40
N ASP A 137 -2.91 -19.74 -9.47
CA ASP A 137 -1.94 -20.18 -8.46
C ASP A 137 -1.33 -19.04 -7.61
N GLY A 138 -2.05 -17.92 -7.49
CA GLY A 138 -1.63 -16.76 -6.70
C GLY A 138 -0.68 -15.79 -7.42
N GLU A 139 -0.52 -15.89 -8.74
CA GLU A 139 0.32 -14.99 -9.53
C GLU A 139 -0.17 -13.53 -9.43
N THR A 140 -1.48 -13.28 -9.62
CA THR A 140 -2.07 -11.94 -9.52
C THR A 140 -1.95 -11.38 -8.11
N PHE A 141 -2.13 -12.24 -7.10
CA PHE A 141 -1.92 -11.86 -5.70
C PHE A 141 -0.48 -11.46 -5.44
N SER A 142 0.49 -12.24 -5.91
CA SER A 142 1.92 -11.94 -5.77
C SER A 142 2.30 -10.62 -6.45
N LEU A 143 1.72 -10.33 -7.61
CA LEU A 143 1.94 -9.08 -8.33
C LEU A 143 1.42 -7.88 -7.54
N MET A 144 0.19 -7.95 -7.03
CA MET A 144 -0.36 -6.91 -6.14
C MET A 144 0.49 -6.74 -4.88
N LEU A 145 0.88 -7.84 -4.24
CA LEU A 145 1.69 -7.84 -3.03
C LEU A 145 3.04 -7.15 -3.27
N SER A 146 3.73 -7.50 -4.36
CA SER A 146 5.01 -6.89 -4.75
C SER A 146 4.89 -5.38 -4.85
N LYS A 147 3.84 -4.87 -5.52
CA LYS A 147 3.65 -3.44 -5.71
C LYS A 147 3.25 -2.72 -4.43
N LEU A 148 2.39 -3.33 -3.62
CA LEU A 148 1.98 -2.78 -2.33
C LEU A 148 3.19 -2.65 -1.40
N ILE A 149 4.01 -3.71 -1.28
CA ILE A 149 5.22 -3.71 -0.45
C ILE A 149 6.27 -2.74 -1.00
N SER A 150 6.44 -2.59 -2.32
CA SER A 150 7.45 -1.68 -2.88
C SER A 150 7.05 -0.20 -2.94
N CYS A 151 5.76 0.16 -3.06
CA CYS A 151 5.29 1.56 -3.17
C CYS A 151 4.73 2.08 -1.84
N CYS A 152 3.70 1.43 -1.31
CA CYS A 152 2.72 2.10 -0.45
C CYS A 152 2.66 1.59 0.99
N CYS A 153 3.02 0.32 1.18
CA CYS A 153 2.49 -0.50 2.26
C CYS A 153 3.57 -1.32 2.98
N ARG A 154 4.87 -1.00 2.82
CA ARG A 154 5.94 -1.54 3.69
C ARG A 154 5.89 -0.92 5.09
N ARG A 155 4.74 -1.03 5.75
CA ARG A 155 4.49 -0.49 7.09
C ARG A 155 3.97 -1.59 7.98
N LYS A 156 4.38 -1.58 9.26
CA LYS A 156 3.98 -2.58 10.27
C LYS A 156 2.46 -2.79 10.31
N ARG A 157 1.68 -1.72 10.18
CA ARG A 157 0.20 -1.76 10.16
C ARG A 157 -0.37 -2.60 9.02
N PHE A 158 0.16 -2.44 7.82
CA PHE A 158 -0.30 -3.23 6.67
C PHE A 158 0.07 -4.69 6.87
N LEU A 159 1.30 -4.98 7.28
CA LEU A 159 1.75 -6.33 7.59
C LEU A 159 0.88 -7.01 8.65
N LEU A 160 0.53 -6.29 9.71
CA LEU A 160 -0.43 -6.75 10.73
C LEU A 160 -1.80 -7.10 10.13
N SER A 161 -2.29 -6.31 9.17
CA SER A 161 -3.60 -6.55 8.53
C SER A 161 -3.62 -7.80 7.64
N ILE A 162 -2.47 -8.17 7.06
CA ILE A 162 -2.35 -9.35 6.19
C ILE A 162 -1.88 -10.60 6.95
N ASN A 163 -1.70 -10.54 8.28
CA ASN A 163 -1.44 -11.75 9.11
C ASN A 163 -2.53 -12.82 8.95
N LYS A 164 -3.78 -12.41 8.65
CA LYS A 164 -4.86 -13.35 8.32
C LYS A 164 -4.57 -14.23 7.10
N LEU A 165 -3.66 -13.79 6.22
CA LEU A 165 -3.25 -14.47 4.98
C LEU A 165 -1.89 -15.18 5.12
N LEU A 166 -1.36 -15.31 6.34
CA LEU A 166 -0.01 -15.84 6.59
C LEU A 166 0.19 -17.24 6.00
N SER A 167 -0.79 -18.13 6.14
CA SER A 167 -0.72 -19.49 5.58
C SER A 167 -0.58 -19.47 4.05
N SER A 168 -1.32 -18.61 3.36
CA SER A 168 -1.22 -18.45 1.91
C SER A 168 0.11 -17.84 1.47
N LEU A 169 0.63 -16.87 2.23
CA LEU A 169 1.96 -16.29 2.00
C LEU A 169 3.07 -17.35 2.18
N MET A 170 2.98 -18.18 3.21
CA MET A 170 3.93 -19.27 3.43
C MET A 170 3.88 -20.32 2.31
N LEU A 171 2.69 -20.69 1.83
CA LEU A 171 2.55 -21.61 0.70
C LEU A 171 3.18 -21.05 -0.59
N LEU A 172 2.98 -19.76 -0.89
CA LEU A 172 3.65 -19.11 -2.02
C LEU A 172 5.16 -19.01 -1.82
N ALA A 173 5.62 -18.77 -0.59
CA ALA A 173 7.04 -18.72 -0.26
C ALA A 173 7.72 -20.07 -0.51
N LEU A 174 7.09 -21.19 -0.14
CA LEU A 174 7.57 -22.55 -0.45
C LEU A 174 7.65 -22.83 -1.96
N ARG A 175 6.86 -22.13 -2.78
CA ARG A 175 6.94 -22.14 -4.25
C ARG A 175 8.00 -21.16 -4.81
N GLU A 176 8.88 -20.64 -3.95
CA GLU A 176 9.90 -19.62 -4.27
C GLU A 176 9.34 -18.31 -4.84
N ASN A 177 8.13 -17.94 -4.45
CA ASN A 177 7.57 -16.65 -4.85
C ASN A 177 8.28 -15.48 -4.14
N GLN A 178 9.01 -14.67 -4.90
CA GLN A 178 9.83 -13.57 -4.38
C GLN A 178 9.04 -12.57 -3.53
N SER A 179 7.87 -12.12 -3.98
CA SER A 179 7.04 -11.14 -3.26
C SER A 179 6.60 -11.66 -1.89
N SER A 180 6.31 -12.97 -1.80
CA SER A 180 5.92 -13.60 -0.54
C SER A 180 7.12 -13.73 0.39
N LEU A 181 8.28 -14.16 -0.12
CA LEU A 181 9.53 -14.18 0.65
C LEU A 181 9.90 -12.79 1.20
N ASP A 182 9.82 -11.75 0.38
CA ASP A 182 10.09 -10.35 0.78
C ASP A 182 9.12 -9.90 1.88
N THR A 183 7.84 -10.29 1.76
CA THR A 183 6.81 -9.96 2.74
C THR A 183 7.04 -10.66 4.07
N LEU A 184 7.36 -11.96 4.06
CA LEU A 184 7.65 -12.72 5.28
C LEU A 184 8.90 -12.18 5.99
N CYS A 185 9.95 -11.83 5.23
CA CYS A 185 11.12 -11.16 5.81
C CYS A 185 10.77 -9.79 6.39
N ALA A 186 9.95 -8.99 5.71
CA ALA A 186 9.50 -7.69 6.23
C ALA A 186 8.63 -7.84 7.50
N MET A 187 7.84 -8.91 7.59
CA MET A 187 7.05 -9.23 8.79
C MET A 187 7.93 -9.55 9.99
N LEU A 188 9.05 -10.26 9.79
CA LEU A 188 10.05 -10.49 10.83
C LEU A 188 10.79 -9.20 11.20
N ASP A 189 11.29 -8.45 10.21
CA ASP A 189 12.03 -7.20 10.41
C ASP A 189 11.25 -6.16 11.24
N LEU A 190 9.93 -6.06 11.02
CA LEU A 190 9.06 -5.09 11.70
C LEU A 190 8.35 -5.67 12.92
N ASP A 191 8.66 -6.91 13.32
CA ASP A 191 8.00 -7.63 14.41
C ASP A 191 6.46 -7.57 14.27
N ALA A 192 5.97 -7.87 13.08
CA ALA A 192 4.56 -7.75 12.69
C ALA A 192 3.76 -9.05 12.91
N VAL A 193 4.37 -10.10 13.45
CA VAL A 193 3.71 -11.36 13.81
C VAL A 193 3.64 -11.44 15.33
N GLU A 194 2.45 -11.59 15.91
CA GLU A 194 2.30 -11.57 17.37
C GLU A 194 2.51 -12.96 17.99
N ASN A 195 2.01 -14.02 17.33
CA ASN A 195 2.08 -15.40 17.84
C ASN A 195 3.48 -16.02 17.63
N HIS A 196 4.07 -16.56 18.70
CA HIS A 196 5.36 -17.23 18.68
C HIS A 196 5.39 -18.45 17.74
N ASP A 197 4.33 -19.27 17.73
CA ASP A 197 4.28 -20.47 16.88
C ASP A 197 4.27 -20.09 15.40
N ASN A 198 3.51 -19.04 15.05
CA ASN A 198 3.48 -18.50 13.69
C ASN A 198 4.84 -17.95 13.26
N LYS A 199 5.60 -17.33 14.17
CA LYS A 199 6.98 -16.90 13.88
C LYS A 199 7.88 -18.10 13.59
N LEU A 200 7.83 -19.16 14.40
CA LEU A 200 8.63 -20.36 14.20
C LEU A 200 8.29 -21.03 12.86
N GLN A 201 7.01 -21.14 12.52
CA GLN A 201 6.57 -21.69 11.24
C GLN A 201 7.04 -20.84 10.05
N LEU A 202 6.95 -19.51 10.16
CA LEU A 202 7.44 -18.58 9.14
C LEU A 202 8.95 -18.72 8.95
N ILE A 203 9.73 -18.76 10.04
CA ILE A 203 11.19 -18.96 9.99
C ILE A 203 11.52 -20.29 9.32
N SER A 204 10.88 -21.38 9.76
CA SER A 204 11.07 -22.70 9.16
C SER A 204 10.73 -22.71 7.66
N THR A 205 9.70 -21.98 7.25
CA THR A 205 9.32 -21.82 5.84
C THR A 205 10.42 -21.10 5.03
N LEU A 206 10.97 -20.00 5.57
CA LEU A 206 12.05 -19.27 4.92
C LEU A 206 13.31 -20.14 4.79
N GLU A 207 13.70 -20.84 5.87
CA GLU A 207 14.87 -21.71 5.90
C GLU A 207 14.75 -22.92 4.95
N SER A 208 13.52 -23.38 4.67
CA SER A 208 13.26 -24.49 3.76
C SER A 208 13.49 -24.15 2.28
N THR A 209 13.67 -22.88 1.92
CA THR A 209 13.88 -22.44 0.53
C THR A 209 15.26 -21.80 0.37
N PRO A 210 15.95 -22.00 -0.77
CA PRO A 210 17.30 -21.45 -0.98
C PRO A 210 17.31 -19.91 -1.01
N SER A 211 16.29 -19.30 -1.63
CA SER A 211 16.12 -17.84 -1.66
C SER A 211 15.73 -17.30 -0.30
N GLY A 212 14.76 -17.93 0.38
CA GLY A 212 14.32 -17.55 1.72
C GLY A 212 15.42 -17.62 2.77
N LEU A 213 16.24 -18.68 2.75
CA LEU A 213 17.37 -18.84 3.68
C LEU A 213 18.37 -17.68 3.55
N LYS A 214 18.73 -17.29 2.32
CA LYS A 214 19.63 -16.15 2.07
C LYS A 214 19.00 -14.83 2.55
N MET A 215 17.71 -14.63 2.30
CA MET A 215 17.00 -13.41 2.71
C MET A 215 16.84 -13.33 4.23
N TYR A 216 16.52 -14.44 4.88
CA TYR A 216 16.42 -14.56 6.33
C TYR A 216 17.78 -14.32 7.00
N ALA A 217 18.87 -14.89 6.47
CA ALA A 217 20.22 -14.62 6.98
C ALA A 217 20.55 -13.12 6.94
N LYS A 218 20.24 -12.43 5.82
CA LYS A 218 20.38 -10.97 5.69
C LYS A 218 19.47 -10.21 6.66
N ALA A 219 18.25 -10.69 6.93
CA ALA A 219 17.36 -10.10 7.92
C ALA A 219 17.96 -10.20 9.34
N CYS A 220 18.44 -11.39 9.73
CA CYS A 220 19.12 -11.60 11.02
C CYS A 220 20.38 -10.75 11.17
N GLU A 221 21.14 -10.54 10.09
CA GLU A 221 22.30 -9.63 10.10
C GLU A 221 21.88 -8.18 10.33
N ARG A 222 20.84 -7.70 9.63
CA ARG A 222 20.28 -6.35 9.82
C ARG A 222 19.76 -6.14 11.24
N GLN A 223 19.08 -7.13 11.81
CA GLN A 223 18.58 -7.08 13.18
C GLN A 223 19.73 -7.01 14.20
N ARG A 224 20.76 -7.86 14.06
CA ARG A 224 21.96 -7.79 14.91
C ARG A 224 22.71 -6.48 14.78
N ALA A 225 22.80 -5.92 13.56
CA ALA A 225 23.43 -4.62 13.34
C ALA A 225 22.64 -3.49 14.03
N LEU A 226 21.30 -3.52 13.97
CA LEU A 226 20.44 -2.58 14.67
C LEU A 226 20.61 -2.69 16.20
N GLU A 227 20.63 -3.90 16.74
CA GLU A 227 20.84 -4.13 18.18
C GLU A 227 22.21 -3.61 18.66
N ARG A 228 23.27 -3.83 17.87
CA ARG A 228 24.61 -3.28 18.15
C ARG A 228 24.62 -1.76 18.15
N LEU A 229 23.96 -1.14 17.16
CA LEU A 229 23.83 0.30 17.08
C LEU A 229 23.07 0.87 18.29
N GLN A 230 21.99 0.20 18.71
CA GLN A 230 21.11 0.64 19.79
C GLN A 230 21.63 0.29 21.19
N GLN A 231 22.69 -0.52 21.28
CA GLN A 231 23.32 -0.84 22.54
C GLN A 231 23.80 0.43 23.24
N LYS A 232 23.64 0.48 24.57
CA LYS A 232 24.13 1.60 25.39
C LYS A 232 25.63 1.76 25.20
N GLY A 233 26.05 2.92 24.72
CA GLY A 233 27.42 3.22 24.36
C GLY A 233 27.49 4.41 23.41
N GLY A 234 28.71 4.78 23.02
CA GLY A 234 28.95 5.89 22.10
C GLY A 234 28.83 7.29 22.72
N PRO A 235 29.09 8.32 21.91
CA PRO A 235 29.02 9.71 22.34
C PRO A 235 27.57 10.17 22.52
N ARG A 236 27.35 11.15 23.40
CA ARG A 236 26.06 11.84 23.52
C ARG A 236 25.83 12.89 22.44
N GLU A 237 26.91 13.47 21.94
CA GLU A 237 26.90 14.49 20.90
C GLU A 237 27.86 14.10 19.78
N LEU A 238 27.40 14.20 18.54
CA LEU A 238 28.17 13.85 17.36
C LEU A 238 28.00 14.94 16.30
N THR A 239 29.10 15.35 15.68
CA THR A 239 29.11 16.30 14.56
C THR A 239 29.87 15.69 13.40
N LEU A 240 29.25 15.70 12.22
CA LEU A 240 29.92 15.27 10.99
C LEU A 240 30.57 16.48 10.28
N PRO A 241 31.71 16.29 9.60
CA PRO A 241 32.34 17.34 8.82
C PRO A 241 31.50 17.73 7.59
N SER A 242 31.59 18.97 7.13
CA SER A 242 30.77 19.53 6.04
C SER A 242 30.84 18.80 4.70
N ARG A 243 31.86 17.97 4.47
CA ARG A 243 31.97 17.16 3.25
C ARG A 243 31.27 15.81 3.33
N SER A 244 30.71 15.46 4.49
CA SER A 244 30.10 14.16 4.71
C SER A 244 28.87 13.92 3.84
N THR A 245 28.74 12.69 3.36
CA THR A 245 27.58 12.19 2.60
C THR A 245 26.74 11.22 3.43
N ASP A 246 25.65 10.71 2.85
CA ASP A 246 24.83 9.65 3.45
C ASP A 246 25.66 8.38 3.73
N ASP A 247 26.63 8.05 2.87
CA ASP A 247 27.51 6.89 3.03
C ASP A 247 28.45 7.04 4.23
N ASP A 248 29.02 8.24 4.44
CA ASP A 248 29.88 8.50 5.59
C ASP A 248 29.11 8.34 6.91
N LEU A 249 27.86 8.82 6.95
CA LEU A 249 26.97 8.63 8.09
C LEU A 249 26.64 7.14 8.28
N ALA A 250 26.36 6.40 7.21
CA ALA A 250 26.07 4.98 7.26
C ALA A 250 27.26 4.17 7.79
N ILE A 251 28.48 4.45 7.32
CA ILE A 251 29.72 3.82 7.78
C ILE A 251 29.95 4.13 9.26
N LEU A 252 29.83 5.40 9.65
CA LEU A 252 30.04 5.84 11.02
C LEU A 252 29.08 5.13 11.97
N LEU A 253 27.78 5.11 11.67
CA LEU A 253 26.78 4.44 12.50
C LEU A 253 26.94 2.91 12.51
N SER A 254 27.51 2.32 11.46
CA SER A 254 27.80 0.88 11.43
C SER A 254 29.04 0.48 12.25
N SER A 255 29.88 1.45 12.65
CA SER A 255 31.17 1.18 13.31
C SER A 255 31.09 0.88 14.81
N GLY A 256 29.97 1.18 15.47
CA GLY A 256 29.87 1.01 16.92
C GLY A 256 28.49 1.30 17.51
N PRO A 257 28.37 1.26 18.85
CA PRO A 257 27.13 1.57 19.54
C PRO A 257 26.91 3.09 19.62
N PHE A 258 25.69 3.53 19.32
CA PHE A 258 25.24 4.92 19.40
C PHE A 258 23.92 5.04 20.18
N GLY A 259 23.60 4.07 21.04
CA GLY A 259 22.36 4.06 21.82
C GLY A 259 22.22 5.24 22.80
N ASN A 260 23.31 5.94 23.12
CA ASN A 260 23.32 7.14 23.98
C ASN A 260 23.34 8.47 23.19
N LEU A 261 23.28 8.43 21.87
CA LEU A 261 23.41 9.64 21.05
C LEU A 261 22.13 10.49 21.18
N GLU A 262 22.26 11.65 21.82
CA GLU A 262 21.16 12.59 22.06
C GLU A 262 21.19 13.78 21.09
N SER A 263 22.36 14.18 20.61
CA SER A 263 22.55 15.32 19.72
C SER A 263 23.36 14.97 18.49
N LEU A 264 22.79 15.15 17.31
CA LEU A 264 23.46 14.92 16.03
C LEU A 264 23.46 16.19 15.18
N ASN A 265 24.64 16.66 14.84
CA ASN A 265 24.85 17.82 14.00
C ASN A 265 25.37 17.40 12.61
N LEU A 266 24.52 17.59 11.61
CA LEU A 266 24.78 17.37 10.19
C LEU A 266 24.78 18.69 9.40
N ALA A 267 24.94 19.83 10.08
CA ALA A 267 24.93 21.13 9.41
C ALA A 267 26.03 21.22 8.34
N PHE A 268 25.69 21.83 7.20
CA PHE A 268 26.55 22.03 6.05
C PHE A 268 27.09 20.74 5.43
N THR A 269 26.44 19.59 5.66
CA THR A 269 26.80 18.31 5.02
C THR A 269 26.02 18.08 3.72
N ASN A 270 26.48 17.12 2.91
CA ASN A 270 25.85 16.73 1.65
C ASN A 270 24.82 15.59 1.82
N VAL A 271 24.32 15.35 3.03
CA VAL A 271 23.30 14.34 3.30
C VAL A 271 21.99 14.66 2.57
N THR A 272 21.29 13.61 2.16
CA THR A 272 20.03 13.66 1.41
C THR A 272 18.91 12.97 2.20
N ASN A 273 17.75 12.73 1.56
CA ASN A 273 16.67 11.95 2.17
C ASN A 273 17.10 10.52 2.56
N ALA A 274 18.16 9.98 1.96
CA ALA A 274 18.64 8.64 2.24
C ALA A 274 19.13 8.48 3.70
N CYS A 275 19.70 9.54 4.31
CA CYS A 275 20.14 9.47 5.70
C CYS A 275 19.01 9.16 6.68
N ALA A 276 17.75 9.49 6.34
CA ALA A 276 16.60 9.26 7.21
C ALA A 276 16.49 7.80 7.66
N GLU A 277 16.79 6.83 6.78
CA GLU A 277 16.77 5.40 7.11
C GLU A 277 17.79 5.00 8.20
N HIS A 278 18.85 5.79 8.37
CA HIS A 278 19.84 5.60 9.43
C HIS A 278 19.46 6.37 10.69
N LEU A 279 18.93 7.58 10.55
CA LEU A 279 18.54 8.42 11.67
C LEU A 279 17.42 7.80 12.51
N ILE A 280 16.41 7.19 11.88
CA ILE A 280 15.29 6.55 12.59
C ILE A 280 15.72 5.37 13.48
N LYS A 281 16.94 4.87 13.32
CA LYS A 281 17.48 3.77 14.12
C LYS A 281 18.08 4.23 15.46
N LEU A 282 18.19 5.55 15.70
CA LEU A 282 18.76 6.16 16.89
C LEU A 282 17.65 6.48 17.91
N PRO A 283 17.41 5.63 18.92
CA PRO A 283 16.22 5.73 19.77
C PRO A 283 16.25 6.88 20.78
N ALA A 284 17.45 7.38 21.11
CA ALA A 284 17.67 8.42 22.13
C ALA A 284 17.85 9.83 21.53
N LEU A 285 17.71 9.99 20.21
CA LEU A 285 18.01 11.24 19.53
C LEU A 285 16.98 12.32 19.88
N LYS A 286 17.45 13.43 20.46
CA LYS A 286 16.63 14.58 20.90
C LYS A 286 16.89 15.82 20.05
N ASN A 287 18.12 16.03 19.63
CA ASN A 287 18.53 17.22 18.87
C ASN A 287 19.09 16.79 17.51
N LEU A 288 18.47 17.27 16.43
CA LEU A 288 18.91 17.01 15.07
C LEU A 288 19.08 18.33 14.32
N ASN A 289 20.31 18.61 13.87
CA ASN A 289 20.62 19.78 13.07
C ASN A 289 20.92 19.39 11.61
N LEU A 290 20.05 19.79 10.70
CA LEU A 290 20.13 19.54 9.25
C LEU A 290 20.32 20.85 8.46
N TRP A 291 20.81 21.91 9.10
CA TRP A 291 21.00 23.21 8.45
C TRP A 291 21.85 23.10 7.18
N SER A 292 21.37 23.65 6.06
CA SER A 292 22.08 23.72 4.79
C SER A 292 22.47 22.34 4.26
N THR A 293 21.53 21.39 4.31
CA THR A 293 21.65 20.04 3.74
C THR A 293 20.68 19.87 2.57
N ARG A 294 20.81 18.75 1.83
CA ARG A 294 19.89 18.39 0.73
C ARG A 294 18.70 17.56 1.21
N PHE A 295 18.37 17.65 2.50
CA PHE A 295 17.29 16.93 3.13
C PHE A 295 15.92 17.51 2.74
N GLY A 296 14.93 16.68 2.42
CA GLY A 296 13.63 17.10 1.89
C GLY A 296 12.43 16.36 2.47
N ASP A 297 11.27 16.53 1.84
CA ASP A 297 9.96 16.10 2.38
C ASP A 297 9.86 14.60 2.65
N ALA A 298 10.46 13.76 1.78
CA ALA A 298 10.40 12.31 1.92
C ALA A 298 11.15 11.81 3.17
N GLY A 299 12.31 12.41 3.48
CA GLY A 299 13.03 12.10 4.72
C GLY A 299 12.27 12.59 5.95
N LEU A 300 11.57 13.72 5.84
CA LEU A 300 10.80 14.30 6.94
C LEU A 300 9.58 13.45 7.32
N ASP A 301 8.89 12.84 6.36
CA ASP A 301 7.82 11.86 6.61
C ASP A 301 8.33 10.71 7.49
N LEU A 302 9.49 10.13 7.12
CA LEU A 302 10.12 9.04 7.87
C LEU A 302 10.53 9.42 9.29
N ILE A 303 11.19 10.58 9.45
CA ILE A 303 11.59 11.11 10.78
C ILE A 303 10.35 11.29 11.66
N SER A 304 9.27 11.85 11.10
CA SER A 304 8.04 12.13 11.85
C SER A 304 7.30 10.88 12.32
N GLU A 305 7.53 9.73 11.69
CA GLU A 305 6.88 8.46 12.06
C GLU A 305 7.65 7.71 13.16
N HIS A 306 8.96 7.89 13.26
CA HIS A 306 9.82 7.03 14.10
C HIS A 306 10.54 7.76 15.24
N LEU A 307 10.92 9.03 15.07
CA LEU A 307 11.72 9.77 16.06
C LEU A 307 10.86 10.52 17.09
N ASN A 308 10.11 9.75 17.88
CA ASN A 308 9.13 10.28 18.84
C ASN A 308 9.73 11.09 20.02
N GLN A 309 11.03 10.96 20.26
CA GLN A 309 11.75 11.69 21.32
C GLN A 309 12.45 12.96 20.83
N LEU A 310 12.30 13.33 19.56
CA LEU A 310 12.97 14.49 19.00
C LEU A 310 12.38 15.78 19.59
N GLU A 311 13.25 16.59 20.21
CA GLU A 311 12.90 17.84 20.89
C GLU A 311 13.30 19.08 20.08
N VAL A 312 14.42 19.01 19.37
CA VAL A 312 14.97 20.12 18.59
C VAL A 312 15.28 19.65 17.17
N LEU A 313 14.66 20.29 16.18
CA LEU A 313 14.91 20.04 14.76
C LEU A 313 15.24 21.35 14.04
N ASN A 314 16.39 21.40 13.39
CA ASN A 314 16.80 22.55 12.56
C ASN A 314 16.80 22.16 11.09
N LEU A 315 15.93 22.78 10.29
CA LEU A 315 15.77 22.56 8.85
C LEU A 315 16.09 23.83 8.04
N CYS A 316 16.83 24.80 8.61
CA CYS A 316 17.24 26.00 7.89
C CYS A 316 17.92 25.66 6.56
N GLU A 317 17.60 26.41 5.50
CA GLU A 317 18.23 26.27 4.18
C GLU A 317 18.19 24.82 3.63
N THR A 318 17.12 24.10 3.91
CA THR A 318 16.84 22.77 3.32
C THR A 318 15.77 22.87 2.24
N PRO A 319 15.75 21.94 1.25
CA PRO A 319 14.71 21.88 0.21
C PRO A 319 13.34 21.34 0.71
N VAL A 320 13.07 21.39 2.02
CA VAL A 320 11.77 21.02 2.60
C VAL A 320 10.70 22.03 2.15
N THR A 321 9.55 21.53 1.70
CA THR A 321 8.42 22.33 1.23
C THR A 321 7.24 22.28 2.20
N ASP A 322 6.18 23.03 1.89
CA ASP A 322 4.92 23.01 2.62
C ASP A 322 4.36 21.59 2.81
N LYS A 323 4.56 20.69 1.83
CA LYS A 323 4.15 19.29 1.94
C LYS A 323 4.89 18.58 3.07
N GLY A 324 6.21 18.76 3.16
CA GLY A 324 7.02 18.20 4.24
C GLY A 324 6.53 18.64 5.61
N LEU A 325 6.18 19.92 5.75
CA LEU A 325 5.66 20.46 7.01
C LEU A 325 4.31 19.87 7.38
N THR A 326 3.46 19.44 6.44
CA THR A 326 2.21 18.76 6.80
C THR A 326 2.46 17.47 7.56
N TYR A 327 3.58 16.77 7.36
CA TYR A 327 3.93 15.58 8.14
C TYR A 327 4.23 15.91 9.61
N LEU A 328 4.76 17.12 9.87
CA LEU A 328 4.97 17.67 11.22
C LEU A 328 3.67 18.26 11.81
N ALA A 329 2.91 19.00 11.01
CA ALA A 329 1.75 19.80 11.42
C ALA A 329 0.45 19.00 11.57
N CYS A 330 0.15 18.04 10.68
CA CYS A 330 -1.07 17.22 10.76
C CYS A 330 -1.14 16.33 12.00
N LYS A 331 -0.12 16.38 12.87
CA LYS A 331 -0.04 15.65 14.14
C LYS A 331 0.09 16.54 15.37
N VAL A 332 -0.01 17.86 15.21
CA VAL A 332 -0.36 18.79 16.31
C VAL A 332 -1.76 19.32 16.01
N MET A 333 -2.72 18.83 16.80
CA MET A 333 -4.16 19.06 16.76
C MET A 333 -4.64 20.26 15.91
N ILE A 334 -5.14 19.99 14.69
CA ILE A 334 -6.04 20.91 13.97
C ILE A 334 -7.37 20.19 13.75
N PHE A 335 -8.32 20.47 14.64
CA PHE A 335 -9.74 20.26 14.40
C PHE A 335 -10.19 21.34 13.39
N VAL A 336 -10.29 20.99 12.11
CA VAL A 336 -11.06 21.79 11.14
C VAL A 336 -12.19 20.90 10.63
N PHE A 337 -13.39 21.23 11.09
CA PHE A 337 -14.66 20.73 10.58
C PHE A 337 -14.81 21.19 9.11
N LEU A 338 -14.45 20.35 8.14
CA LEU A 338 -14.99 20.44 6.79
C LEU A 338 -15.46 19.05 6.36
N CYS A 339 -16.75 18.98 6.13
CA CYS A 339 -17.54 17.80 5.85
C CYS A 339 -17.13 17.13 4.53
N PHE A 340 -16.31 16.06 4.59
CA PHE A 340 -16.26 14.96 3.60
C PHE A 340 -15.63 13.72 4.28
N PRO A 341 -16.26 12.53 4.27
CA PRO A 341 -15.77 11.40 5.04
C PRO A 341 -14.79 10.59 4.20
N LEU A 342 -13.47 10.80 4.35
CA LEU A 342 -12.42 9.84 3.98
C LEU A 342 -11.03 10.38 4.38
N CYS A 343 -10.61 10.08 5.61
CA CYS A 343 -9.21 9.75 5.88
C CYS A 343 -9.08 9.09 7.25
N LEU A 344 -8.88 7.78 7.23
CA LEU A 344 -8.37 7.03 8.36
C LEU A 344 -6.84 7.22 8.37
N PHE A 345 -6.31 8.00 9.32
CA PHE A 345 -4.90 7.88 9.69
C PHE A 345 -4.79 7.87 11.21
N GLY A 346 -4.42 6.70 11.76
CA GLY A 346 -4.11 6.57 13.18
C GLY A 346 -2.79 7.25 13.52
N TYR A 347 -2.83 8.07 14.55
CA TYR A 347 -1.82 9.04 14.97
C TYR A 347 -0.71 8.41 15.84
N LEU A 348 0.55 8.74 15.53
CA LEU A 348 1.72 8.59 16.39
C LEU A 348 2.48 9.91 16.29
N ASP A 349 2.61 10.58 17.43
CA ASP A 349 2.82 12.01 17.60
C ASP A 349 4.29 12.36 17.89
N LEU A 350 4.82 13.41 17.24
CA LEU A 350 6.01 14.13 17.74
C LEU A 350 5.63 15.01 18.94
N LYS A 351 5.10 14.43 20.02
CA LYS A 351 4.63 15.20 21.20
C LYS A 351 5.72 16.04 21.86
N MET A 352 6.98 15.65 21.67
CA MET A 352 8.12 16.19 22.38
C MET A 352 8.86 17.30 21.63
N LEU A 353 8.48 17.60 20.38
CA LEU A 353 9.16 18.63 19.59
C LEU A 353 8.89 20.02 20.20
N ARG A 354 9.92 20.63 20.78
CA ARG A 354 9.87 21.91 21.49
C ARG A 354 10.42 23.06 20.67
N LYS A 355 11.38 22.80 19.79
CA LYS A 355 12.04 23.82 18.97
C LYS A 355 12.16 23.34 17.53
N LEU A 356 11.58 24.10 16.61
CA LEU A 356 11.69 23.89 15.18
C LEU A 356 12.24 25.17 14.54
N ASN A 357 13.39 25.08 13.88
CA ASN A 357 13.99 26.21 13.17
C ASN A 357 13.82 26.03 11.66
N LEU A 358 13.18 27.01 11.02
CA LEU A 358 12.80 27.01 9.60
C LEU A 358 13.31 28.26 8.86
N ASN A 359 14.28 28.99 9.42
CA ASN A 359 14.76 30.23 8.80
C ASN A 359 15.32 29.97 7.39
N SER A 360 15.06 30.91 6.48
CA SER A 360 15.54 30.87 5.08
C SER A 360 15.11 29.62 4.29
N THR A 361 13.95 29.04 4.60
CA THR A 361 13.31 27.99 3.79
C THR A 361 12.27 28.59 2.85
N HIS A 362 12.03 27.95 1.69
CA HIS A 362 11.06 28.40 0.68
C HIS A 362 9.61 28.01 1.06
N LEU A 363 9.18 28.32 2.28
CA LEU A 363 7.88 27.94 2.82
C LEU A 363 6.84 29.05 2.65
N SER A 364 5.58 28.66 2.46
CA SER A 364 4.48 29.61 2.41
C SER A 364 4.09 30.11 3.80
N LEU A 365 3.55 31.34 3.84
CA LEU A 365 3.06 31.99 5.05
C LEU A 365 1.89 31.23 5.70
N LEU A 366 1.18 30.40 4.92
CA LEU A 366 0.13 29.49 5.38
C LEU A 366 0.69 28.27 6.11
N ALA A 367 1.75 27.65 5.58
CA ALA A 367 2.40 26.51 6.22
C ALA A 367 3.03 26.89 7.57
N ILE A 368 3.66 28.06 7.64
CA ILE A 368 4.22 28.60 8.89
C ILE A 368 3.10 28.88 9.92
N LYS A 369 1.94 29.37 9.47
CA LYS A 369 0.77 29.58 10.35
C LYS A 369 0.15 28.26 10.84
N ALA A 370 0.11 27.23 10.01
CA ALA A 370 -0.41 25.91 10.38
C ALA A 370 0.46 25.18 11.43
N LEU A 371 1.73 25.57 11.57
CA LEU A 371 2.65 25.02 12.57
C LEU A 371 2.63 25.74 13.92
N LYS A 372 1.91 26.86 14.06
CA LYS A 372 1.86 27.60 15.33
C LYS A 372 1.09 26.80 16.38
N VAL A 373 1.85 26.08 17.21
CA VAL A 373 1.49 25.62 18.55
C VAL A 373 1.24 26.82 19.46
#